data_AF-A0A3S3R2S1-F1
#
_entry.id   AF-A0A3S3R2S1-F1
#
_cell.length_a   1.000
_cell.length_b   1.000
_cell.length_c   1.000
_cell.angle_alpha   90.00
_cell.angle_beta   90.00
_cell.angle_gamma   90.00
#
_symmetry.space_group_name_H-M   'P 1'
#
loop_
_entity.id
_entity.type
_entity.pdbx_description
1 polymer ?
#
loop_
_entity_poly.entity_id
_entity_poly.type
_entity_poly.pdbx_seq_one_letter_code
_entity_poly.pdbx_strand_id
1 'polypeptide(L)'
;PSGFAGEKIHEAARIVAVADVFDALTTKRAYKKAWPFDDAVAEIIRCSGTYFEPRLVRLFQDILPDILQIKKEWDAREQKRKKAVWPIQLDMLR
;
A
#
# COMPACT_ATOMS: atom_id res chain seq x y z
N PRO A 1 9.74 0.79 -22.00
CA PRO A 1 9.61 1.76 -20.87
C PRO A 1 10.59 2.93 -21.04
N SER A 2 10.11 4.17 -20.95
CA SER A 2 10.81 5.37 -21.46
C SER A 2 11.92 5.96 -20.57
N GLY A 3 12.50 5.20 -19.63
CA GLY A 3 13.74 5.56 -18.93
C GLY A 3 13.77 6.91 -18.18
N PHE A 4 12.62 7.52 -17.91
CA PHE A 4 12.56 8.84 -17.25
C PHE A 4 12.97 8.72 -15.78
N ALA A 5 13.77 9.69 -15.33
CA ALA A 5 14.28 9.77 -13.96
C ALA A 5 13.87 11.11 -13.31
N GLY A 6 13.62 11.06 -12.01
CA GLY A 6 13.37 12.25 -11.17
C GLY A 6 12.14 13.06 -11.59
N GLU A 7 12.28 14.38 -11.62
CA GLU A 7 11.19 15.34 -11.89
C GLU A 7 10.63 15.29 -13.32
N LYS A 8 11.29 14.56 -14.23
CA LYS A 8 10.76 14.28 -15.57
C LYS A 8 9.57 13.32 -15.52
N ILE A 9 9.36 12.63 -14.39
CA ILE A 9 8.18 11.83 -14.13
C ILE A 9 7.09 12.74 -13.56
N HIS A 10 5.89 12.66 -14.14
CA HIS A 10 4.73 13.41 -13.67
C HIS A 10 4.51 13.20 -12.16
N GLU A 11 4.25 14.27 -11.41
CA GLU A 11 4.13 14.21 -9.94
C GLU A 11 3.11 13.16 -9.48
N ALA A 12 1.95 13.10 -10.15
CA ALA A 12 0.93 12.08 -9.89
C ALA A 12 1.48 10.64 -9.96
N ALA A 13 2.35 10.34 -10.92
CA ALA A 13 2.95 9.01 -11.04
C ALA A 13 3.95 8.72 -9.91
N ARG A 14 4.70 9.74 -9.46
CA ARG A 14 5.60 9.61 -8.29
C ARG A 14 4.82 9.39 -6.99
N ILE A 15 3.68 10.08 -6.82
CA ILE A 15 2.77 9.88 -5.66
C ILE A 15 2.19 8.47 -5.68
N VAL A 16 1.67 8.03 -6.82
CA VAL A 16 1.10 6.67 -6.98
C VAL A 16 2.15 5.61 -6.70
N ALA A 17 3.41 5.79 -7.11
CA ALA A 17 4.46 4.83 -6.84
C ALA A 17 4.69 4.60 -5.33
N VAL A 18 4.66 5.65 -4.51
CA VAL A 18 4.78 5.52 -3.04
C VAL A 18 3.58 4.75 -2.49
N ALA A 19 2.36 5.12 -2.91
CA ALA A 19 1.12 4.51 -2.44
C ALA A 19 1.03 3.02 -2.83
N ASP A 20 1.38 2.68 -4.07
CA ASP A 20 1.34 1.32 -4.60
C ASP A 20 2.31 0.39 -3.85
N VAL A 21 3.54 0.86 -3.61
CA VAL A 21 4.53 0.07 -2.85
C VAL A 21 4.08 -0.12 -1.41
N PHE A 22 3.57 0.93 -0.75
CA PHE A 22 3.06 0.81 0.61
C PHE A 22 1.92 -0.20 0.72
N ASP A 23 0.92 -0.14 -0.16
CA ASP A 23 -0.19 -1.09 -0.15
C ASP A 23 0.28 -2.51 -0.48
N ALA A 24 1.20 -2.66 -1.44
CA ALA A 24 1.75 -3.96 -1.81
C ALA A 24 2.52 -4.64 -0.66
N LEU A 25 3.25 -3.88 0.16
CA LEU A 25 3.97 -4.40 1.33
C LEU A 25 3.02 -4.77 2.48
N THR A 26 1.97 -3.98 2.68
CA THR A 26 1.06 -4.11 3.83
C THR A 26 -0.16 -4.99 3.56
N THR A 27 -0.42 -5.37 2.31
CA THR A 27 -1.53 -6.26 1.94
C THR A 27 -1.11 -7.73 1.94
N LYS A 28 -1.87 -8.56 2.68
CA LYS A 28 -1.67 -10.02 2.71
C LYS A 28 -2.07 -10.62 1.36
N ARG A 29 -1.13 -11.32 0.72
CA ARG A 29 -1.38 -12.09 -0.51
C ARG A 29 -1.44 -13.58 -0.18
N ALA A 30 -2.04 -14.40 -1.05
CA ALA A 30 -2.27 -15.84 -0.80
C ALA A 30 -0.98 -16.61 -0.41
N TYR A 31 0.18 -16.12 -0.84
CA TYR A 31 1.48 -16.78 -0.65
C TYR A 31 2.48 -15.96 0.20
N LYS A 32 2.08 -14.80 0.74
CA LYS A 32 2.98 -13.92 1.50
C LYS A 32 2.23 -13.23 2.63
N LYS A 33 2.78 -13.31 3.86
CA LYS A 33 2.28 -12.53 4.98
C LYS A 33 2.51 -11.04 4.69
N ALA A 34 1.51 -10.21 5.03
CA ALA A 34 1.67 -8.77 5.05
C ALA A 34 2.83 -8.40 5.98
N TRP A 35 3.61 -7.40 5.59
CA TRP A 35 4.61 -6.83 6.48
C TRP A 35 3.92 -6.06 7.61
N PRO A 36 4.54 -5.99 8.81
CA PRO A 36 4.20 -4.96 9.79
C PRO A 36 4.25 -3.57 9.15
N PHE A 37 3.36 -2.68 9.57
CA PHE A 37 3.32 -1.31 9.02
C PHE A 37 4.66 -0.59 9.21
N ASP A 38 5.29 -0.75 10.36
CA ASP A 38 6.56 -0.10 10.68
C ASP A 38 7.68 -0.54 9.73
N ASP A 39 7.73 -1.83 9.37
CA ASP A 39 8.71 -2.36 8.42
C ASP A 39 8.48 -1.82 7.00
N ALA A 40 7.21 -1.71 6.58
CA ALA A 40 6.87 -1.14 5.27
C ALA A 40 7.23 0.35 5.17
N VAL A 41 6.98 1.11 6.25
CA VAL A 41 7.35 2.53 6.34
C VAL A 41 8.88 2.68 6.35
N ALA A 42 9.59 1.87 7.13
CA ALA A 42 11.05 1.89 7.19
C ALA A 42 11.67 1.62 5.80
N GLU A 43 11.10 0.70 5.03
CA GLU A 43 11.59 0.40 3.68
C GLU A 43 11.36 1.56 2.70
N ILE A 44 10.22 2.25 2.78
CA ILE A 44 9.95 3.45 1.98
C ILE A 44 10.94 4.57 2.32
N ILE A 45 11.21 4.78 3.61
CA ILE A 45 12.20 5.77 4.07
C ILE A 45 13.60 5.41 3.58
N ARG A 46 13.98 4.13 3.67
CA ARG A 46 15.28 3.62 3.19
C ARG A 46 15.46 3.86 1.68
N CYS A 47 14.38 3.78 0.91
CA CYS A 47 14.39 4.00 -0.54
C CYS A 47 14.27 5.48 -0.95
N SER A 48 14.21 6.42 0.01
CA SER A 48 14.21 7.86 -0.24
C SER A 48 15.47 8.32 -0.98
N GLY A 49 15.30 9.14 -2.02
CA GLY A 49 16.40 9.67 -2.83
C GLY A 49 16.94 8.71 -3.90
N THR A 50 16.52 7.44 -3.88
CA THR A 50 16.88 6.45 -4.91
C THR A 50 15.66 6.07 -5.74
N TYR A 51 14.71 5.37 -5.13
CA TYR A 51 13.48 4.93 -5.79
C TYR A 51 12.34 5.95 -5.62
N PHE A 52 12.33 6.68 -4.51
CA PHE A 52 11.31 7.68 -4.21
C PHE A 52 11.89 9.09 -4.10
N GLU A 53 11.12 10.08 -4.52
CA GLU A 53 11.46 11.49 -4.31
C GLU A 53 11.47 11.83 -2.80
N PRO A 54 12.56 12.41 -2.26
CA PRO A 54 12.65 12.71 -0.83
C PRO A 54 11.54 13.60 -0.28
N ARG A 55 11.04 14.56 -1.08
CA ARG A 55 9.94 15.43 -0.66
C ARG A 55 8.63 14.66 -0.47
N LEU A 56 8.31 13.72 -1.38
CA LEU A 56 7.12 12.90 -1.26
C LEU A 56 7.22 11.92 -0.09
N VAL A 57 8.40 11.37 0.18
CA VAL A 57 8.63 10.51 1.35
C VAL A 57 8.47 11.29 2.67
N ARG A 58 8.85 12.57 2.72
CA ARG A 58 8.57 13.44 3.87
C ARG A 58 7.07 13.68 4.05
N LEU A 59 6.38 14.10 2.99
CA LEU A 59 4.94 14.32 3.04
C LEU A 59 4.17 13.05 3.44
N PHE A 60 4.59 11.89 2.91
CA PHE A 60 4.04 10.58 3.30
C PHE A 60 4.18 10.31 4.81
N GLN A 61 5.32 10.66 5.42
CA GLN A 61 5.51 10.53 6.87
C GLN A 61 4.61 11.49 7.64
N ASP A 62 4.47 12.74 7.17
CA ASP A 62 3.63 13.76 7.82
C ASP A 62 2.16 13.33 7.91
N ILE A 63 1.64 12.66 6.86
CA ILE A 63 0.26 12.16 6.80
C ILE A 63 0.12 10.68 7.15
N LEU A 64 1.18 10.02 7.63
CA LEU A 64 1.18 8.59 7.91
C LEU A 64 0.05 8.15 8.87
N PRO A 65 -0.30 8.90 9.93
CA PRO A 65 -1.43 8.54 10.79
C PRO A 65 -2.75 8.36 10.02
N ASP A 66 -3.03 9.26 9.08
CA ASP A 66 -4.25 9.23 8.26
C ASP A 66 -4.23 8.04 7.30
N ILE A 67 -3.09 7.76 6.67
CA ILE A 67 -2.89 6.60 5.79
C ILE A 67 -3.15 5.30 6.56
N LEU A 68 -2.62 5.17 7.78
CA LEU A 68 -2.80 4.00 8.62
C LEU A 68 -4.26 3.84 9.06
N GLN A 69 -4.96 4.94 9.34
CA GLN A 69 -6.39 4.90 9.63
C GLN A 69 -7.19 4.39 8.43
N ILE A 70 -6.98 4.96 7.23
CA ILE A 70 -7.64 4.56 6.00
C ILE A 70 -7.40 3.07 5.71
N LYS A 71 -6.17 2.60 5.89
CA LYS A 71 -5.80 1.20 5.67
C LYS A 71 -6.52 0.26 6.64
N LYS A 72 -6.57 0.59 7.94
CA LYS A 72 -7.32 -0.18 8.94
C LYS A 72 -8.80 -0.27 8.61
N GLU A 73 -9.41 0.84 8.19
CA GLU A 73 -10.82 0.87 7.79
C GLU A 73 -11.09 -0.02 6.57
N TRP A 74 -10.23 0.04 5.55
CA TRP A 74 -10.34 -0.79 4.35
C TRP A 74 -10.14 -2.28 4.64
N ASP A 75 -9.15 -2.64 5.46
CA ASP A 75 -8.91 -4.02 5.84
C ASP A 75 -10.11 -4.60 6.61
N ALA A 76 -10.72 -3.80 7.50
CA ALA A 76 -11.93 -4.20 8.22
C ALA A 76 -13.13 -4.40 7.27
N ARG A 77 -13.30 -3.51 6.27
CA ARG A 77 -14.34 -3.64 5.23
C ARG A 77 -14.15 -4.91 4.39
N GLU A 78 -12.91 -5.19 3.97
CA GLU A 78 -12.57 -6.37 3.18
C GLU A 78 -12.79 -7.68 3.95
N GLN A 79 -12.45 -7.70 5.24
CA GLN A 79 -12.73 -8.86 6.09
C GLN A 79 -14.24 -9.10 6.25
N LYS A 80 -15.03 -8.04 6.47
CA LYS A 80 -16.50 -8.14 6.52
C LYS A 80 -17.05 -8.67 5.19
N ARG A 81 -16.58 -8.15 4.05
CA ARG A 81 -16.98 -8.60 2.71
C ARG A 81 -16.69 -10.09 2.50
N LYS A 82 -15.47 -10.53 2.80
CA LYS A 82 -15.10 -11.96 2.66
C LYS A 82 -15.96 -12.88 3.53
N LYS A 83 -16.24 -12.48 4.78
CA LYS A 83 -17.12 -13.23 5.69
C LYS A 83 -18.59 -13.24 5.25
N ALA A 84 -19.06 -12.22 4.55
CA ALA A 84 -20.42 -12.17 4.01
C ALA A 84 -20.58 -13.00 2.73
N VAL A 85 -19.51 -13.11 1.91
CA VAL A 85 -19.50 -13.87 0.66
C VAL A 85 -19.27 -15.37 0.89
N TRP A 86 -18.39 -15.74 1.83
CA TRP A 86 -18.06 -17.14 2.14
C TRP A 86 -19.27 -18.06 2.44
N PRO A 87 -20.30 -17.63 3.21
CA PRO A 87 -21.49 -18.44 3.46
C PRO A 87 -22.30 -18.74 2.20
N ILE A 88 -22.30 -17.84 1.21
CA ILE A 88 -23.10 -17.97 -0.02
C ILE A 88 -22.43 -18.94 -1.00
N GLN A 89 -21.10 -18.95 -1.08
CA GLN A 89 -20.36 -19.86 -1.98
C GLN A 89 -20.27 -21.30 -1.47
N LEU A 90 -20.29 -21.54 -0.15
CA LEU A 90 -20.29 -22.90 0.39
C LEU A 90 -21.62 -23.65 0.14
N ASP A 91 -22.74 -22.93 0.03
CA ASP A 91 -24.07 -23.51 -0.20
C ASP A 91 -24.30 -23.91 -1.68
N MET A 92 -23.51 -23.39 -2.62
CA MET A 92 -23.54 -23.77 -4.05
C MET A 92 -22.63 -24.95 -4.42
N LEU A 93 -21.73 -25.35 -3.52
CA LEU A 93 -20.78 -26.45 -3.72
C LEU A 93 -21.15 -27.71 -2.92
N ARG A 94 -22.35 -27.75 -2.34
CA ARG A 94 -22.98 -28.93 -1.74
C ARG A 94 -24.12 -29.44 -2.61
#